data_AF-A0A3E2VV25-F1
#
_entry.id   AF-A0A3E2VV25-F1
#
_cell.length_a   1.000
_cell.length_b   1.000
_cell.length_c   1.000
_cell.angle_alpha   90.00
_cell.angle_beta   90.00
_cell.angle_gamma   90.00
#
_symmetry.space_group_name_H-M   'P 1'
#
loop_
_entity.id
_entity.type
_entity.pdbx_description
1 polymer ?
#
loop_
_entity_poly.entity_id
_entity_poly.type
_entity_poly.pdbx_seq_one_letter_code
_entity_poly.pdbx_strand_id
1 'polypeptide(L)'
;MKYPVLRTRFLPNLYKHCKKVQVLHVSYEDRGFLSFDEQRGIWLKETREKLYEQIEGNFTTCQATRVFSLHRETFVIFKDNLTKKLLTEFLENLLTEISYYCEDQVQFSYQLLTAVLFQDGCEPRMTMANKLGMDIEDSDEIKQSTVLHKPGKPPRGKYFKSWKDYEQQISKRPAVRTSNSQPQKEASTDMDSYMYYI
;
A
#
# COMPACT_ATOMS: atom_id res chain seq x y z
N MET A 1 3.99 7.25 27.89
CA MET A 1 4.55 6.97 26.55
C MET A 1 3.57 7.49 25.51
N LYS A 2 4.06 8.33 24.59
CA LYS A 2 3.28 8.81 23.44
C LYS A 2 3.30 7.73 22.35
N TYR A 3 2.30 7.72 21.48
CA TYR A 3 2.22 6.81 20.34
C TYR A 3 2.29 7.61 19.04
N PRO A 4 2.99 7.11 18.01
CA PRO A 4 2.97 7.74 16.71
C PRO A 4 1.54 7.79 16.16
N VAL A 5 1.25 8.81 15.36
CA VAL A 5 -0.08 9.11 14.86
C VAL A 5 -0.14 8.80 13.38
N LEU A 6 -0.98 7.82 13.00
CA LEU A 6 -1.29 7.57 11.60
C LEU A 6 -2.48 8.46 11.20
N ARG A 7 -2.19 9.57 10.54
CA ARG A 7 -3.20 10.52 10.07
C ARG A 7 -3.79 10.07 8.74
N THR A 8 -5.10 9.98 8.66
CA THR A 8 -5.83 9.61 7.44
C THR A 8 -6.95 10.61 7.16
N ARG A 9 -7.27 10.84 5.87
CA ARG A 9 -8.41 11.71 5.50
C ARG A 9 -9.74 11.07 5.87
N PHE A 10 -9.84 9.76 5.68
CA PHE A 10 -11.04 8.97 5.94
C PHE A 10 -10.69 7.78 6.84
N LEU A 11 -11.62 7.43 7.74
CA LEU A 11 -11.53 6.22 8.53
C LEU A 11 -12.26 5.08 7.82
N PRO A 12 -11.70 3.87 7.77
CA PRO A 12 -12.46 2.73 7.30
C PRO A 12 -13.62 2.40 8.25
N ASN A 13 -14.72 1.87 7.70
CA ASN A 13 -16.02 1.67 8.38
C ASN A 13 -15.94 0.99 9.77
N LEU A 14 -14.95 0.12 10.01
CA LEU A 14 -14.82 -0.67 11.24
C LEU A 14 -13.88 -0.05 12.28
N TYR A 15 -13.26 1.08 11.95
CA TYR A 15 -12.27 1.78 12.75
C TYR A 15 -12.82 3.10 13.30
N LYS A 16 -12.30 3.50 14.46
CA LYS A 16 -12.74 4.70 15.18
C LYS A 16 -11.59 5.69 15.33
N HIS A 17 -11.93 6.97 15.25
CA HIS A 17 -11.01 8.08 15.52
C HIS A 17 -10.35 7.92 16.91
N CYS A 18 -9.05 8.24 17.00
CA CYS A 18 -8.25 8.17 18.23
C CYS A 18 -8.17 6.76 18.84
N LYS A 19 -8.21 5.70 18.02
CA LYS A 19 -8.04 4.32 18.48
C LYS A 19 -6.62 3.83 18.22
N LYS A 20 -6.07 3.08 19.18
CA LYS A 20 -4.80 2.37 18.99
C LYS A 20 -5.01 1.18 18.06
N VAL A 21 -4.11 1.01 17.10
CA VAL A 21 -4.11 -0.07 16.12
C VAL A 21 -2.70 -0.62 15.94
N GLN A 22 -2.56 -1.88 15.53
CA GLN A 22 -1.30 -2.34 14.94
C GLN A 22 -1.25 -1.84 13.50
N VAL A 23 -0.08 -1.39 13.06
CA VAL A 23 0.14 -0.87 11.72
C VAL A 23 1.30 -1.62 11.09
N LEU A 24 1.10 -2.09 9.86
CA LEU A 24 2.12 -2.62 8.99
C LEU A 24 2.39 -1.63 7.85
N HIS A 25 3.67 -1.36 7.61
CA HIS A 25 4.15 -0.66 6.42
C HIS A 25 5.23 -1.50 5.73
N VAL A 26 5.28 -1.42 4.39
CA VAL A 26 6.33 -2.03 3.58
C VAL A 26 6.94 -0.94 2.70
N SER A 27 8.25 -0.82 2.81
CA SER A 27 9.08 0.09 2.03
C SER A 27 10.16 -0.71 1.29
N TYR A 28 10.78 -0.07 0.29
CA TYR A 28 11.88 -0.67 -0.44
C TYR A 28 12.91 0.38 -0.86
N GLU A 29 14.14 -0.08 -1.02
CA GLU A 29 15.24 0.66 -1.62
C GLU A 29 15.56 0.00 -2.97
N ASP A 30 15.56 0.79 -4.04
CA ASP A 30 16.00 0.33 -5.36
C ASP A 30 17.54 0.26 -5.39
N ARG A 31 18.08 -0.88 -5.82
CA ARG A 31 19.52 -1.12 -6.01
C ARG A 31 19.88 -1.30 -7.48
N GLY A 32 19.03 -0.80 -8.38
CA GLY A 32 19.25 -0.81 -9.82
C GLY A 32 18.13 -1.48 -10.61
N PHE A 33 17.16 -2.13 -9.97
CA PHE A 33 16.05 -2.82 -10.64
C PHE A 33 15.25 -1.87 -11.54
N LEU A 34 14.98 -0.66 -11.05
CA LEU A 34 14.17 0.35 -11.75
C LEU A 34 14.93 1.08 -12.86
N SER A 35 16.26 1.02 -12.87
CA SER A 35 17.10 1.71 -13.86
C SER A 35 17.03 1.10 -15.26
N PHE A 36 16.55 -0.15 -15.38
CA PHE A 36 16.52 -0.88 -16.64
C PHE A 36 15.32 -0.54 -17.54
N ASP A 37 14.13 -0.36 -16.95
CA ASP A 37 12.87 -0.19 -17.70
C ASP A 37 11.79 0.46 -16.81
N GLU A 38 11.08 1.45 -17.36
CA GLU A 38 9.93 2.10 -16.70
C GLU A 38 8.83 1.07 -16.35
N GLN A 39 8.64 0.06 -17.19
CA GLN A 39 7.67 -1.01 -16.97
C GLN A 39 7.97 -1.83 -15.71
N ARG A 40 9.24 -1.94 -15.30
CA ARG A 40 9.61 -2.59 -14.02
C ARG A 40 9.10 -1.81 -12.82
N GLY A 41 9.12 -0.48 -12.90
CA GLY A 41 8.53 0.39 -11.88
C GLY A 41 7.01 0.23 -11.76
N ILE A 42 6.32 0.13 -12.91
CA ILE A 42 4.88 -0.15 -12.94
C ILE A 42 4.58 -1.53 -12.34
N TRP A 43 5.31 -2.56 -12.76
CA TRP A 43 5.17 -3.92 -12.23
C TRP A 43 5.43 -3.99 -10.73
N LEU A 44 6.48 -3.33 -10.22
CA LEU A 44 6.81 -3.33 -8.80
C LEU A 44 5.71 -2.64 -7.98
N LYS A 45 5.17 -1.53 -8.49
CA LYS A 45 4.04 -0.84 -7.86
C LYS A 45 2.80 -1.73 -7.81
N GLU A 46 2.40 -2.32 -8.94
CA GLU A 46 1.27 -3.27 -8.99
C GLU A 46 1.48 -4.47 -8.06
N THR A 47 2.70 -4.97 -7.97
CA THR A 47 3.06 -6.12 -7.12
C THR A 47 2.99 -5.75 -5.64
N ARG A 48 3.42 -4.54 -5.24
CA ARG A 48 3.24 -4.02 -3.88
C ARG A 48 1.77 -3.83 -3.53
N GLU A 49 0.95 -3.34 -4.45
CA GLU A 49 -0.51 -3.25 -4.21
C GLU A 49 -1.12 -4.64 -3.99
N LYS A 50 -0.74 -5.64 -4.81
CA LYS A 50 -1.17 -7.03 -4.61
C LYS A 50 -0.67 -7.61 -3.28
N LEU A 51 0.54 -7.26 -2.83
CA LEU A 51 1.03 -7.69 -1.53
C LEU A 51 0.08 -7.26 -0.42
N TYR A 52 -0.36 -6.00 -0.45
CA TYR A 52 -1.33 -5.52 0.52
C TYR A 52 -2.70 -6.22 0.38
N GLU A 53 -3.13 -6.54 -0.84
CA GLU A 53 -4.39 -7.30 -1.06
C GLU A 53 -4.31 -8.70 -0.46
N GLN A 54 -3.17 -9.39 -0.62
CA GLN A 54 -2.94 -10.70 -0.02
C GLN A 54 -2.98 -10.64 1.51
N ILE A 55 -2.45 -9.58 2.12
CA ILE A 55 -2.49 -9.38 3.57
C ILE A 55 -3.93 -9.12 4.04
N GLU A 56 -4.66 -8.25 3.35
CA GLU A 56 -6.08 -7.99 3.68
C GLU A 56 -6.93 -9.27 3.57
N GLY A 57 -6.72 -10.06 2.51
CA GLY A 57 -7.42 -11.32 2.28
C GLY A 57 -7.09 -12.42 3.30
N ASN A 58 -5.82 -12.54 3.71
CA ASN A 58 -5.41 -13.57 4.66
C ASN A 58 -5.69 -13.21 6.12
N PHE A 59 -5.80 -11.91 6.46
CA PHE A 59 -6.02 -11.42 7.82
C PHE A 59 -7.41 -10.78 8.02
N THR A 60 -8.42 -11.29 7.31
CA THR A 60 -9.83 -10.85 7.43
C THR A 60 -10.37 -10.94 8.85
N THR A 61 -10.00 -11.97 9.61
CA THR A 61 -10.39 -12.16 11.03
C THR A 61 -9.82 -11.08 11.94
N CYS A 62 -8.68 -10.49 11.57
CA CYS A 62 -8.06 -9.36 12.26
C CYS A 62 -8.58 -8.00 11.77
N GLN A 63 -9.55 -8.02 10.85
CA GLN A 63 -10.07 -6.85 10.14
C GLN A 63 -8.94 -6.02 9.50
N ALA A 64 -7.97 -6.71 8.89
CA ALA A 64 -6.90 -6.06 8.15
C ALA A 64 -7.50 -5.13 7.09
N THR A 65 -7.06 -3.88 7.08
CA THR A 65 -7.60 -2.87 6.16
C THR A 65 -6.51 -1.93 5.72
N ARG A 66 -6.41 -1.70 4.43
CA ARG A 66 -5.52 -0.71 3.84
C ARG A 66 -6.02 0.69 4.13
N VAL A 67 -5.10 1.55 4.53
CA VAL A 67 -5.32 2.98 4.71
C VAL A 67 -4.17 3.74 4.09
N PHE A 68 -4.47 4.96 3.66
CA PHE A 68 -3.49 5.87 3.11
C PHE A 68 -3.26 7.00 4.11
N SER A 69 -1.99 7.30 4.34
CA SER A 69 -1.62 8.49 5.11
C SER A 69 -1.97 9.77 4.34
N LEU A 70 -1.81 10.92 5.00
CA LEU A 70 -1.96 12.22 4.33
C LEU A 70 -0.93 12.40 3.19
N HIS A 71 0.26 11.81 3.33
CA HIS A 71 1.33 11.81 2.32
C HIS A 71 1.16 10.72 1.25
N ARG A 72 0.04 9.99 1.28
CA ARG A 72 -0.31 8.89 0.35
C ARG A 72 0.56 7.64 0.49
N GLU A 73 1.25 7.47 1.62
CA GLU A 73 1.87 6.19 1.93
C GLU A 73 0.83 5.16 2.32
N THR A 74 1.05 3.92 1.88
CA THR A 74 0.15 2.81 2.12
C THR A 74 0.52 2.10 3.42
N PHE A 75 -0.47 1.94 4.29
CA PHE A 75 -0.38 1.17 5.52
C PHE A 75 -1.49 0.13 5.57
N VAL A 76 -1.25 -0.98 6.27
CA VAL A 76 -2.31 -1.92 6.66
C VAL A 76 -2.50 -1.82 8.16
N ILE A 77 -3.71 -1.52 8.58
CA ILE A 77 -4.08 -1.48 10.00
C ILE A 77 -4.82 -2.75 10.39
N PHE A 78 -4.64 -3.15 11.65
CA PHE A 78 -5.29 -4.30 12.26
C PHE A 78 -5.97 -3.86 13.55
N LYS A 79 -7.18 -4.35 13.78
CA LYS A 79 -7.99 -3.95 14.93
C LYS A 79 -7.53 -4.63 16.20
N ASP A 80 -7.68 -5.96 16.27
CA ASP A 80 -7.35 -6.82 17.41
C ASP A 80 -7.12 -8.26 16.92
N ASN A 81 -6.55 -9.15 17.76
CA ASN A 81 -6.26 -10.58 17.50
C ASN A 81 -5.15 -10.92 16.50
N LEU A 82 -4.25 -9.97 16.21
CA LEU A 82 -3.12 -10.22 15.33
C LEU A 82 -2.03 -11.08 16.03
N THR A 83 -1.79 -12.28 15.50
CA THR A 83 -0.60 -13.05 15.84
C THR A 83 0.58 -12.50 15.05
N LYS A 84 1.43 -11.69 15.69
CA LYS A 84 2.59 -11.04 15.04
C LYS A 84 3.47 -12.04 14.29
N LYS A 85 3.75 -13.20 14.90
CA LYS A 85 4.55 -14.27 14.27
C LYS A 85 3.94 -14.75 12.94
N LEU A 86 2.62 -14.99 12.91
CA LEU A 86 1.94 -15.45 11.70
C LEU A 86 1.97 -14.38 10.60
N LEU A 87 1.75 -13.10 10.96
CA LEU A 87 1.86 -11.98 10.03
C LEU A 87 3.26 -11.87 9.46
N THR A 88 4.28 -11.90 10.31
CA THR A 88 5.67 -11.78 9.89
C THR A 88 6.08 -12.94 9.00
N GLU A 89 5.76 -14.19 9.34
CA GLU A 89 6.05 -15.36 8.50
C GLU A 89 5.36 -15.27 7.14
N PHE A 90 4.09 -14.84 7.10
CA PHE A 90 3.38 -14.65 5.85
C PHE A 90 3.97 -13.52 5.00
N LEU A 91 4.23 -12.37 5.61
CA LEU A 91 4.85 -11.21 4.94
C LEU A 91 6.23 -11.55 4.39
N GLU A 92 7.08 -12.23 5.16
CA GLU A 92 8.41 -12.62 4.72
C GLU A 92 8.37 -13.60 3.55
N ASN A 93 7.37 -14.49 3.49
CA ASN A 93 7.15 -15.34 2.32
C ASN A 93 6.79 -14.51 1.08
N LEU A 94 5.91 -13.50 1.22
CA LEU A 94 5.57 -12.61 0.11
C LEU A 94 6.78 -11.79 -0.35
N LEU A 95 7.51 -11.19 0.58
CA LEU A 95 8.70 -10.37 0.28
C LEU A 95 9.82 -11.21 -0.35
N THR A 96 9.99 -12.46 0.06
CA THR A 96 10.96 -13.38 -0.55
C THR A 96 10.62 -13.65 -2.00
N GLU A 97 9.34 -13.85 -2.33
CA GLU A 97 8.89 -14.06 -3.71
C GLU A 97 9.12 -12.82 -4.58
N ILE A 98 8.78 -11.62 -4.07
CA ILE A 98 8.99 -10.38 -4.81
C ILE A 98 10.50 -10.10 -4.98
N SER A 99 11.31 -10.24 -3.92
CA SER A 99 12.77 -10.06 -3.98
C SER A 99 13.41 -10.96 -5.03
N TYR A 100 12.98 -12.23 -5.08
CA TYR A 100 13.46 -13.18 -6.07
C TYR A 100 13.12 -12.75 -7.50
N TYR A 101 11.92 -12.23 -7.74
CA TYR A 101 11.54 -11.69 -9.06
C TYR A 101 12.23 -10.36 -9.41
N CYS A 102 12.68 -9.62 -8.39
CA CYS A 102 13.52 -8.43 -8.56
C CYS A 102 15.02 -8.76 -8.71
N GLU A 103 15.41 -10.03 -8.80
CA GLU A 103 16.82 -10.47 -8.92
C GLU A 103 17.71 -9.92 -7.79
N ASP A 104 17.14 -9.76 -6.59
CA ASP A 104 17.78 -9.16 -5.41
C ASP A 104 18.30 -7.72 -5.62
N GLN A 105 17.84 -7.04 -6.67
CA GLN A 105 18.13 -5.63 -6.97
C GLN A 105 17.15 -4.66 -6.28
N VAL A 106 16.29 -5.17 -5.40
CA VAL A 106 15.41 -4.36 -4.54
C VAL A 106 15.52 -4.86 -3.11
N GLN A 107 15.84 -3.96 -2.18
CA GLN A 107 15.90 -4.28 -0.77
C GLN A 107 14.60 -3.88 -0.08
N PHE A 108 13.81 -4.86 0.33
CA PHE A 108 12.60 -4.62 1.11
C PHE A 108 12.91 -4.41 2.59
N SER A 109 12.10 -3.58 3.23
CA SER A 109 12.01 -3.48 4.68
C SER A 109 10.55 -3.30 5.09
N TYR A 110 10.23 -3.69 6.33
CA TYR A 110 8.88 -3.53 6.85
C TYR A 110 8.90 -3.03 8.29
N GLN A 111 7.80 -2.42 8.70
CA GLN A 111 7.61 -1.86 10.02
C GLN A 111 6.30 -2.39 10.59
N LEU A 112 6.37 -2.97 11.79
CA LEU A 112 5.18 -3.42 12.54
C LEU A 112 5.18 -2.77 13.93
N LEU A 113 4.32 -1.78 14.12
CA LEU A 113 4.27 -0.98 15.34
C LEU A 113 2.84 -0.66 15.78
N THR A 114 2.71 -0.11 16.99
CA THR A 114 1.43 0.38 17.50
C THR A 114 1.33 1.87 17.26
N ALA A 115 0.27 2.32 16.59
CA ALA A 115 0.00 3.73 16.34
C ALA A 115 -1.41 4.11 16.79
N VAL A 116 -1.69 5.41 16.85
CA VAL A 116 -3.04 5.95 16.99
C VAL A 116 -3.56 6.33 15.62
N LEU A 117 -4.66 5.69 15.21
CA LEU A 117 -5.38 6.07 14.00
C LEU A 117 -6.13 7.38 14.25
N PHE A 118 -5.84 8.39 13.44
CA PHE A 118 -6.34 9.74 13.61
C PHE A 118 -6.94 10.25 12.31
N GLN A 119 -8.23 10.62 12.37
CA GLN A 119 -8.91 11.25 11.25
C GLN A 119 -8.54 12.74 11.20
N ASP A 120 -8.10 13.19 10.04
CA ASP A 120 -7.78 14.59 9.81
C ASP A 120 -9.00 15.51 9.99
N GLY A 121 -8.79 16.71 10.52
CA GLY A 121 -9.85 17.65 10.85
C GLY A 121 -10.68 17.33 12.12
N CYS A 122 -10.45 16.20 12.79
CA CYS A 122 -11.09 15.88 14.07
C CYS A 122 -10.23 16.30 15.27
N GLU A 123 -10.86 16.70 16.37
CA GLU A 123 -10.16 16.99 17.62
C GLU A 123 -9.75 15.70 18.37
N PRO A 124 -8.58 15.69 19.04
CA PRO A 124 -8.17 14.58 19.89
C PRO A 124 -9.21 14.26 20.97
N ARG A 125 -9.51 12.97 21.16
CA ARG A 125 -10.30 12.53 22.34
C ARG A 125 -9.54 12.88 23.62
N MET A 126 -10.23 13.45 24.61
CA MET A 126 -9.62 13.86 25.90
C MET A 126 -8.75 12.79 26.55
N THR A 127 -9.16 11.51 26.47
CA THR A 127 -8.42 10.38 27.06
C THR A 127 -7.12 10.02 26.32
N MET A 128 -6.95 10.52 25.10
CA MET A 128 -5.82 10.23 24.20
C MET A 128 -4.96 11.45 23.89
N ALA A 129 -5.41 12.67 24.18
CA ALA A 129 -4.66 13.91 23.88
C ALA A 129 -3.21 13.87 24.39
N ASN A 130 -3.00 13.46 25.64
CA ASN A 130 -1.67 13.36 26.25
C ASN A 130 -0.84 12.16 25.75
N LYS A 131 -1.42 11.29 24.93
CA LYS A 131 -0.81 10.07 24.38
C LYS A 131 -0.49 10.18 22.90
N LEU A 132 -0.85 11.28 22.24
CA LEU A 132 -0.49 11.52 20.84
C LEU A 132 0.97 11.95 20.72
N GLY A 133 1.70 11.29 19.83
CA GLY A 133 3.08 11.58 19.46
C GLY A 133 3.18 12.35 18.15
N MET A 134 4.31 12.20 17.49
CA MET A 134 4.55 12.75 16.15
C MET A 134 3.74 11.98 15.10
N ASP A 135 3.69 12.51 13.87
CA ASP A 135 3.19 11.74 12.75
C ASP A 135 4.02 10.45 12.59
N ILE A 136 3.37 9.37 12.16
CA ILE A 136 4.00 8.05 12.08
C ILE A 136 5.17 8.04 11.10
N GLU A 137 5.14 8.85 10.04
CA GLU A 137 6.19 8.89 9.02
C GLU A 137 7.47 9.57 9.54
N ASP A 138 7.33 10.55 10.43
CA ASP A 138 8.45 11.30 11.03
C ASP A 138 8.95 10.71 12.36
N SER A 139 8.25 9.69 12.86
CA SER A 139 8.41 9.16 14.21
C SER A 139 9.71 8.37 14.40
N ASP A 140 10.27 8.35 15.61
CA ASP A 140 11.42 7.48 15.90
C ASP A 140 10.98 6.02 16.02
N GLU A 141 9.72 5.77 16.39
CA GLU A 141 9.15 4.44 16.49
C GLU A 141 9.08 3.71 15.13
N ILE A 142 8.79 4.40 14.02
CA ILE A 142 8.83 3.77 12.69
C ILE A 142 10.26 3.39 12.31
N LYS A 143 11.25 4.25 12.62
CA LYS A 143 12.67 3.98 12.38
C LYS A 143 13.16 2.79 13.21
N GLN A 144 12.82 2.77 14.50
CA GLN A 144 13.22 1.70 15.43
C GLN A 144 12.51 0.36 15.14
N SER A 145 11.32 0.39 14.54
CA SER A 145 10.57 -0.82 14.17
C SER A 145 10.90 -1.34 12.77
N THR A 146 11.83 -0.69 12.06
CA THR A 146 12.26 -1.11 10.72
C THR A 146 13.04 -2.41 10.77
N VAL A 147 12.49 -3.42 10.10
CA VAL A 147 13.13 -4.72 9.91
C VAL A 147 13.53 -4.85 8.45
N LEU A 148 14.84 -4.97 8.22
CA LEU A 148 15.38 -5.27 6.90
C LEU A 148 15.04 -6.72 6.54
N HIS A 149 14.32 -6.92 5.42
CA HIS A 149 14.06 -8.25 4.92
C HIS A 149 15.35 -8.86 4.37
N LYS A 150 15.70 -10.06 4.83
CA LYS A 150 16.85 -10.79 4.30
C LYS A 150 16.33 -11.91 3.39
N PRO A 151 16.50 -11.80 2.06
CA PRO A 151 16.08 -12.86 1.16
C PRO A 151 16.80 -14.15 1.54
N GLY A 152 16.01 -15.21 1.74
CA GLY A 152 16.47 -16.47 2.28
C GLY A 152 16.29 -17.62 1.31
N LYS A 153 15.60 -18.67 1.76
CA LYS A 153 15.27 -19.85 0.95
C LYS A 153 14.45 -19.43 -0.28
N PRO A 154 14.49 -20.21 -1.39
CA PRO A 154 13.69 -19.93 -2.57
C PRO A 154 12.20 -19.80 -2.21
N PRO A 155 11.46 -18.94 -2.93
CA PRO A 155 10.07 -18.65 -2.60
C PRO A 155 9.23 -19.93 -2.63
N ARG A 156 8.41 -20.10 -1.59
CA ARG A 156 7.49 -21.24 -1.47
C ARG A 156 6.11 -20.95 -2.08
N GLY A 157 5.81 -19.67 -2.33
CA GLY A 157 4.55 -19.19 -2.86
C GLY A 157 4.53 -19.05 -4.38
N LYS A 158 3.32 -18.84 -4.90
CA LYS A 158 3.04 -18.35 -6.26
C LYS A 158 1.99 -17.24 -6.16
N TYR A 159 2.22 -16.29 -5.27
CA TYR A 159 1.29 -15.19 -5.02
C TYR A 159 1.37 -14.11 -6.10
N PHE A 160 2.53 -13.98 -6.76
CA PHE A 160 2.79 -12.92 -7.71
C PHE A 160 3.14 -13.47 -9.08
N LYS A 161 2.80 -12.70 -10.12
CA LYS A 161 3.31 -12.94 -11.48
C LYS A 161 4.74 -12.42 -11.54
N SER A 162 5.67 -13.23 -12.04
CA SER A 162 7.05 -12.80 -12.20
C SER A 162 7.17 -11.63 -13.19
N TRP A 163 8.25 -10.87 -13.10
CA TRP A 163 8.58 -9.83 -14.08
C TRP A 163 8.60 -10.41 -15.51
N LYS A 164 9.19 -11.59 -15.70
CA LYS A 164 9.26 -12.27 -17.00
C LYS A 164 7.89 -12.59 -17.58
N ASP A 165 6.94 -13.02 -16.74
CA ASP A 165 5.56 -13.30 -17.18
C ASP A 165 4.80 -12.01 -17.51
N TYR A 166 5.10 -10.93 -16.81
CA TYR A 166 4.52 -9.60 -17.04
C TYR A 166 5.01 -9.00 -18.36
N GLU A 167 6.31 -9.07 -18.62
CA GLU A 167 6.95 -8.64 -19.88
C GLU A 167 6.36 -9.39 -21.10
N GLN A 168 6.14 -10.70 -20.98
CA GLN A 168 5.47 -11.49 -22.02
C GLN A 168 4.00 -11.07 -22.24
N GLN A 169 3.30 -10.60 -21.21
CA GLN A 169 1.93 -10.12 -21.36
C GLN A 169 1.89 -8.75 -22.04
N ILE A 170 2.82 -7.86 -21.73
CA ILE A 170 2.92 -6.55 -22.40
C ILE A 170 3.28 -6.73 -23.87
N SER A 171 4.27 -7.56 -24.18
CA SER A 171 4.70 -7.80 -25.58
C SER A 171 3.62 -8.46 -26.44
N LYS A 172 2.66 -9.18 -25.83
CA LYS A 172 1.51 -9.78 -26.51
C LYS A 172 0.29 -8.86 -26.61
N ARG A 173 0.27 -7.69 -25.95
CA ARG A 173 -0.82 -6.72 -26.13
C ARG A 173 -0.71 -6.12 -27.53
N PRO A 174 -1.72 -6.28 -28.41
CA PRO A 174 -1.70 -5.61 -29.71
C PRO A 174 -1.65 -4.10 -29.46
N ALA A 175 -0.74 -3.40 -30.16
CA ALA A 175 -0.72 -1.95 -30.18
C ALA A 175 -2.11 -1.47 -30.56
N VAL A 176 -2.79 -0.79 -29.63
CA VAL A 176 -4.07 -0.14 -29.91
C VAL A 176 -3.78 0.86 -31.02
N ARG A 177 -4.22 0.53 -32.24
CA ARG A 177 -4.23 1.46 -33.37
C ARG A 177 -5.12 2.62 -32.95
N THR A 178 -4.53 3.74 -32.61
CA THR A 178 -5.18 5.04 -32.64
C THR A 178 -5.51 5.34 -34.10
N SER A 179 -6.65 4.85 -34.59
CA SER A 179 -7.23 5.34 -35.83
C SER A 179 -7.89 6.68 -35.52
N ASN A 180 -7.18 7.75 -35.88
CA ASN A 180 -7.73 9.10 -35.89
C ASN A 180 -8.91 9.20 -36.88
N SER A 181 -9.90 9.99 -36.44
CA SER A 181 -10.83 10.82 -37.22
C SER A 181 -11.81 10.14 -38.18
N GLN A 182 -13.05 9.97 -37.72
CA GLN A 182 -14.23 10.16 -38.57
C GLN A 182 -14.67 11.65 -38.50
N PRO A 183 -15.04 12.28 -39.63
CA PRO A 183 -15.47 13.68 -39.64
C PRO A 183 -16.87 13.83 -39.03
N GLN A 184 -17.00 14.70 -38.03
CA GLN A 184 -18.29 15.12 -37.48
C GLN A 184 -19.03 15.98 -38.50
N LYS A 185 -20.26 15.57 -38.84
CA LYS A 185 -21.27 16.39 -39.50
C LYS A 185 -21.75 17.48 -38.56
N GLU A 186 -21.87 18.70 -39.08
CA GLU A 186 -22.56 19.83 -38.50
C GLU A 186 -24.06 19.53 -38.28
N ALA A 187 -24.60 19.94 -37.12
CA ALA A 187 -25.94 20.51 -36.97
C ALA A 187 -26.14 21.12 -35.56
N SER A 188 -25.97 22.44 -35.52
CA SER A 188 -26.61 23.49 -34.73
C SER A 188 -27.63 23.21 -33.59
N THR A 189 -27.47 24.08 -32.57
CA THR A 189 -28.45 24.83 -31.74
C THR A 189 -29.00 24.28 -30.41
N ASP A 190 -28.66 25.03 -29.35
CA ASP A 190 -29.45 25.50 -28.21
C ASP A 190 -30.32 24.53 -27.40
N MET A 191 -29.93 24.35 -26.13
CA MET A 191 -30.66 24.91 -24.97
C MET A 191 -30.07 24.39 -23.67
N ASP A 192 -29.70 25.35 -22.81
CA ASP A 192 -29.72 25.35 -21.35
C ASP A 192 -30.01 24.05 -20.57
N SER A 193 -29.24 23.91 -19.49
CA SER A 193 -29.73 23.69 -18.11
C SER A 193 -29.21 22.43 -17.40
N TYR A 194 -28.86 22.67 -16.12
CA TYR A 194 -28.54 21.74 -15.03
C TYR A 194 -27.14 21.10 -14.96
N MET A 195 -26.20 21.90 -14.44
CA MET A 195 -25.19 21.43 -13.50
C MET A 195 -25.84 21.20 -12.12
N TYR A 196 -25.93 19.94 -11.68
CA TYR A 196 -25.93 19.57 -10.27
C TYR A 196 -24.90 18.46 -10.08
N TYR A 197 -23.86 18.74 -9.31
CA TYR A 197 -22.94 17.74 -8.77
C TYR A 197 -23.55 17.14 -7.50
N ILE A 198 -23.59 15.80 -7.44
CA ILE A 198 -23.37 15.00 -6.23
C ILE A 198 -22.38 13.91 -6.61
#